data_AF-A0A2E4RKA4-F1
#
_entry.id   AF-A0A2E4RKA4-F1
#
_cell.length_a   1.000
_cell.length_b   1.000
_cell.length_c   1.000
_cell.angle_alpha   90.00
_cell.angle_beta   90.00
_cell.angle_gamma   90.00
#
_symmetry.space_group_name_H-M   'P 1'
#
loop_
_entity.id
_entity.type
_entity.pdbx_description
1 polymer ?
#
loop_
_entity_poly.entity_id
_entity_poly.type
_entity_poly.pdbx_seq_one_letter_code
_entity_poly.pdbx_strand_id
1 'polypeptide(L)'
;MMKIAIICMENTNYLLLMQITMGTPSVLITGYPKFSDFSNNISEKILSIFKEIDILDIDISTELLSVDEDGSDLVAKKINLGDNFDAIIHLGFSSKSEKIRFEKYAYNEYSMSLSDNSGRCISSGEIIQNKITRHRTNVNEIVINEVFQDDSRVEWSINPGRFVCNETYFKTLNMIYNKNNKTKVLFVHLPPENILNIIDQTEIIERLIRCITKPYIEVVGALIFDENDRILSCRRPKEKSWPSWWEFPGGKVEFGENPFQALSRELKEELSLNVSPSKIIAEQFFDYEDKYVRLMVLNCGIIEEDQIELVEHDQMRWLHKHELFEVNWLPADLPIIEKWFVEGIPSPHQY
;
A
#
# COMPACT_ATOMS: atom_id res chain seq x y z
N MET A 1 -7.66 18.02 -17.13
CA MET A 1 -7.65 18.21 -15.66
C MET A 1 -9.02 18.55 -15.07
N MET A 2 -9.71 19.65 -15.45
CA MET A 2 -10.98 20.05 -14.81
C MET A 2 -12.17 19.08 -15.04
N LYS A 3 -12.15 18.27 -16.11
CA LYS A 3 -13.17 17.24 -16.37
C LYS A 3 -12.98 15.94 -15.55
N ILE A 4 -11.77 15.69 -15.03
CA ILE A 4 -11.49 14.49 -14.23
C ILE A 4 -12.05 14.68 -12.80
N ALA A 5 -11.92 15.89 -12.25
CA ALA A 5 -12.41 16.22 -10.91
C ALA A 5 -13.96 16.16 -10.78
N ILE A 6 -14.70 16.42 -11.86
CA ILE A 6 -16.17 16.42 -11.84
C ILE A 6 -16.74 14.99 -11.89
N ILE A 7 -16.01 14.03 -12.48
CA ILE A 7 -16.50 12.66 -12.70
C ILE A 7 -16.25 11.76 -11.47
N CYS A 8 -15.26 12.07 -10.62
CA CYS A 8 -15.14 11.40 -9.31
C CYS A 8 -16.41 11.57 -8.45
N MET A 9 -17.15 12.68 -8.62
CA MET A 9 -18.33 12.98 -7.80
C MET A 9 -19.57 12.13 -8.16
N GLU A 10 -19.70 11.64 -9.40
CA GLU A 10 -20.86 10.83 -9.85
C GLU A 10 -20.75 9.33 -9.46
N ASN A 11 -19.60 8.90 -8.92
CA ASN A 11 -19.37 7.53 -8.45
C ASN A 11 -19.80 7.29 -6.99
N THR A 12 -20.48 8.25 -6.37
CA THR A 12 -20.90 8.24 -4.96
C THR A 12 -21.70 6.99 -4.57
N ASN A 13 -22.52 6.45 -5.48
CA ASN A 13 -23.31 5.23 -5.21
C ASN A 13 -22.44 3.95 -5.20
N TYR A 14 -21.35 3.89 -5.96
CA TYR A 14 -20.40 2.76 -5.94
C TYR A 14 -19.48 2.82 -4.73
N LEU A 15 -19.02 4.03 -4.34
CA LEU A 15 -18.29 4.27 -3.10
C LEU A 15 -19.10 3.84 -1.87
N LEU A 16 -20.39 4.20 -1.83
CA LEU A 16 -21.29 3.81 -0.75
C LEU A 16 -21.47 2.27 -0.71
N LEU A 17 -21.65 1.61 -1.86
CA LEU A 17 -21.76 0.14 -1.91
C LEU A 17 -20.45 -0.57 -1.51
N MET A 18 -19.28 -0.05 -1.88
CA MET A 18 -17.97 -0.58 -1.45
C MET A 18 -17.74 -0.38 0.05
N GLN A 19 -18.05 0.79 0.60
CA GLN A 19 -18.00 1.03 2.05
C GLN A 19 -18.95 0.10 2.82
N ILE A 20 -20.17 -0.10 2.30
CA ILE A 20 -21.16 -1.03 2.91
C ILE A 20 -20.66 -2.49 2.89
N THR A 21 -19.81 -2.87 1.93
CA THR A 21 -19.32 -4.25 1.77
C THR A 21 -17.98 -4.52 2.45
N MET A 22 -17.13 -3.52 2.66
CA MET A 22 -15.80 -3.68 3.28
C MET A 22 -15.72 -3.21 4.74
N GLY A 23 -16.71 -2.46 5.24
CA GLY A 23 -16.67 -1.88 6.58
C GLY A 23 -15.66 -0.74 6.70
N THR A 24 -15.79 0.06 7.76
CA THR A 24 -14.83 1.12 8.10
C THR A 24 -13.54 0.47 8.61
N PRO A 25 -12.36 0.74 8.00
CA PRO A 25 -11.10 0.16 8.46
C PRO A 25 -10.80 0.55 9.91
N SER A 26 -10.39 -0.42 10.73
CA SER A 26 -10.01 -0.19 12.13
C SER A 26 -8.50 -0.14 12.30
N VAL A 27 -8.02 0.89 13.01
CA VAL A 27 -6.60 1.14 13.25
C VAL A 27 -6.31 1.28 14.73
N LEU A 28 -5.36 0.50 15.22
CA LEU A 28 -4.79 0.68 16.55
C LEU A 28 -3.51 1.49 16.45
N ILE A 29 -3.47 2.65 17.11
CA ILE A 29 -2.27 3.45 17.28
C ILE A 29 -1.76 3.21 18.70
N THR A 30 -0.47 2.95 18.86
CA THR A 30 0.12 2.87 20.20
C THR A 30 1.20 3.91 20.40
N GLY A 31 1.39 4.32 21.65
CA GLY A 31 2.50 5.16 22.07
C GLY A 31 3.06 4.70 23.40
N TYR A 32 4.06 5.41 23.91
CA TYR A 32 4.68 5.12 25.19
C TYR A 32 4.73 6.36 26.06
N PRO A 33 4.59 6.25 27.39
CA PRO A 33 4.80 7.36 28.30
C PRO A 33 6.28 7.77 28.29
N LYS A 34 6.60 8.81 29.06
CA LYS A 34 7.99 9.15 29.37
C LYS A 34 8.76 7.96 29.98
N PHE A 35 10.05 7.89 29.69
CA PHE A 35 10.96 6.88 30.22
C PHE A 35 12.35 7.47 30.40
N SER A 36 13.18 6.83 31.24
CA SER A 36 14.52 7.31 31.58
C SER A 36 14.48 8.78 32.04
N ASP A 37 15.44 9.60 31.62
CA ASP A 37 15.55 11.01 31.99
C ASP A 37 14.77 11.95 31.05
N PHE A 38 13.97 11.42 30.12
CA PHE A 38 13.19 12.25 29.21
C PHE A 38 11.98 12.86 29.92
N SER A 39 11.82 14.18 29.79
CA SER A 39 10.72 14.92 30.41
C SER A 39 9.38 14.71 29.72
N ASN A 40 9.39 14.26 28.46
CA ASN A 40 8.22 13.95 27.66
C ASN A 40 8.51 12.84 26.63
N ASN A 41 7.45 12.26 26.06
CA ASN A 41 7.53 11.34 24.94
C ASN A 41 6.60 11.83 23.84
N ILE A 42 7.13 12.14 22.66
CA ILE A 42 6.35 12.67 21.54
C ILE A 42 5.25 11.70 21.09
N SER A 43 5.47 10.38 21.23
CA SER A 43 4.47 9.37 20.89
C SER A 43 3.22 9.48 21.77
N GLU A 44 3.35 9.75 23.07
CA GLU A 44 2.22 9.97 23.99
C GLU A 44 1.42 11.23 23.64
N LYS A 45 2.11 12.30 23.23
CA LYS A 45 1.45 13.54 22.79
C LYS A 45 0.64 13.32 21.52
N ILE A 46 1.23 12.68 20.51
CA ILE A 46 0.55 12.36 19.24
C ILE A 46 -0.62 11.40 19.50
N LEU A 47 -0.45 10.41 20.37
CA LEU A 47 -1.53 9.50 20.77
C LEU A 47 -2.71 10.25 21.39
N SER A 48 -2.44 11.28 22.19
CA SER A 48 -3.49 12.12 22.79
C SER A 48 -4.25 12.95 21.74
N ILE A 49 -3.58 13.36 20.66
CA ILE A 49 -4.22 14.04 19.54
C ILE A 49 -5.16 13.08 18.79
N PHE A 50 -4.71 11.86 18.49
CA PHE A 50 -5.55 10.86 17.80
C PHE A 50 -6.70 10.30 18.64
N LYS A 51 -6.74 10.56 19.96
CA LYS A 51 -7.93 10.29 20.79
C LYS A 51 -9.09 11.25 20.52
N GLU A 52 -8.77 12.46 20.06
CA GLU A 52 -9.72 13.56 19.90
C GLU A 52 -10.00 13.89 18.42
N ILE A 53 -9.14 13.43 17.50
CA ILE A 53 -9.32 13.60 16.07
C ILE A 53 -10.17 12.46 15.51
N ASP A 54 -11.11 12.84 14.65
CA ASP A 54 -11.84 11.92 13.79
C ASP A 54 -11.20 11.93 12.39
N ILE A 55 -10.78 10.75 11.91
CA ILE A 55 -10.32 10.58 10.53
C ILE A 55 -11.48 10.00 9.76
N LEU A 56 -12.03 10.81 8.84
CA LEU A 56 -13.16 10.40 8.00
C LEU A 56 -12.93 9.00 7.40
N ASP A 57 -13.93 8.12 7.61
CA ASP A 57 -13.98 6.74 7.14
C ASP A 57 -12.91 5.79 7.70
N ILE A 58 -12.32 6.08 8.87
CA ILE A 58 -11.40 5.18 9.58
C ILE A 58 -11.73 5.16 11.08
N ASP A 59 -11.90 3.98 11.67
CA ASP A 59 -12.10 3.80 13.11
C ASP A 59 -10.75 3.75 13.82
N ILE A 60 -10.47 4.71 14.70
CA ILE A 60 -9.18 4.79 15.41
C ILE A 60 -9.37 4.42 16.87
N SER A 61 -8.54 3.49 17.31
CA SER A 61 -8.32 3.20 18.72
C SER A 61 -6.88 3.53 19.11
N THR A 62 -6.69 3.96 20.35
CA THR A 62 -5.38 4.33 20.86
C THR A 62 -5.04 3.55 22.12
N GLU A 63 -3.78 3.12 22.27
CA GLU A 63 -3.31 2.41 23.47
C GLU A 63 -1.96 2.96 23.95
N LEU A 64 -1.88 3.36 25.22
CA LEU A 64 -0.63 3.83 25.83
C LEU A 64 0.06 2.64 26.50
N LEU A 65 1.14 2.15 25.89
CA LEU A 65 1.88 0.99 26.36
C LEU A 65 2.86 1.40 27.46
N SER A 66 2.92 0.67 28.57
CA SER A 66 3.99 0.85 29.56
C SER A 66 5.35 0.56 28.95
N VAL A 67 6.40 1.23 29.45
CA VAL A 67 7.79 0.99 29.02
C VAL A 67 8.37 -0.12 29.88
N ASP A 68 7.86 -1.34 29.68
CA ASP A 68 8.27 -2.57 30.36
C ASP A 68 7.78 -3.79 29.56
N GLU A 69 7.99 -4.99 30.13
CA GLU A 69 7.58 -6.24 29.52
C GLU A 69 6.06 -6.32 29.30
N ASP A 70 5.26 -5.90 30.29
CA ASP A 70 3.79 -5.93 30.22
C ASP A 70 3.26 -5.08 29.05
N GLY A 71 3.81 -3.88 28.88
CA GLY A 71 3.44 -3.00 27.77
C GLY A 71 3.86 -3.57 26.42
N SER A 72 5.06 -4.15 26.34
CA SER A 72 5.54 -4.78 25.11
C SER A 72 4.74 -6.03 24.69
N ASP A 73 4.11 -6.71 25.65
CA ASP A 73 3.29 -7.90 25.41
C ASP A 73 1.85 -7.56 25.00
N LEU A 74 1.35 -6.39 25.40
CA LEU A 74 -0.09 -6.10 25.43
C LEU A 74 -0.78 -6.32 24.09
N VAL A 75 -0.22 -5.80 22.99
CA VAL A 75 -0.83 -5.90 21.66
C VAL A 75 -0.80 -7.33 21.13
N ALA A 76 0.30 -8.06 21.33
CA ALA A 76 0.36 -9.47 20.98
C ALA A 76 -0.66 -10.31 21.78
N LYS A 77 -0.88 -9.98 23.06
CA LYS A 77 -1.93 -10.60 23.90
C LYS A 77 -3.33 -10.30 23.36
N LYS A 78 -3.63 -9.05 22.99
CA LYS A 78 -4.91 -8.65 22.37
C LYS A 78 -5.21 -9.44 21.09
N ILE A 79 -4.26 -9.49 20.16
CA ILE A 79 -4.41 -10.28 18.92
C ILE A 79 -4.63 -11.76 19.24
N ASN A 80 -3.91 -12.31 20.22
CA ASN A 80 -4.08 -13.71 20.59
C ASN A 80 -5.47 -14.01 21.18
N LEU A 81 -6.07 -13.03 21.88
CA LEU A 81 -7.42 -13.11 22.44
C LEU A 81 -8.53 -12.90 21.40
N GLY A 82 -8.19 -12.47 20.19
CA GLY A 82 -9.12 -12.36 19.06
C GLY A 82 -9.42 -10.93 18.61
N ASP A 83 -8.77 -9.93 19.21
CA ASP A 83 -8.87 -8.55 18.71
C ASP A 83 -8.33 -8.50 17.27
N ASN A 84 -9.08 -7.85 16.38
CA ASN A 84 -8.73 -7.74 14.98
C ASN A 84 -8.71 -6.28 14.55
N PHE A 85 -7.64 -5.90 13.85
CA PHE A 85 -7.44 -4.56 13.30
C PHE A 85 -7.06 -4.67 11.83
N ASP A 86 -7.43 -3.70 11.00
CA ASP A 86 -6.91 -3.61 9.64
C ASP A 86 -5.45 -3.16 9.64
N ALA A 87 -5.09 -2.27 10.58
CA ALA A 87 -3.71 -1.86 10.81
C ALA A 87 -3.37 -1.59 12.29
N ILE A 88 -2.10 -1.78 12.63
CA ILE A 88 -1.48 -1.40 13.91
C ILE A 88 -0.27 -0.53 13.60
N ILE A 89 -0.24 0.68 14.15
CA ILE A 89 0.90 1.60 14.07
C ILE A 89 1.45 1.81 15.47
N HIS A 90 2.67 1.32 15.70
CA HIS A 90 3.38 1.60 16.94
C HIS A 90 4.22 2.87 16.77
N LEU A 91 3.97 3.88 17.61
CA LEU A 91 4.76 5.10 17.66
C LEU A 91 5.79 5.01 18.78
N GLY A 92 7.06 5.28 18.47
CA GLY A 92 8.13 5.33 19.46
C GLY A 92 8.97 6.59 19.32
N PHE A 93 9.52 7.09 20.42
CA PHE A 93 10.43 8.23 20.38
C PHE A 93 11.87 7.80 20.09
N SER A 94 12.56 8.55 19.23
CA SER A 94 13.99 8.38 18.97
C SER A 94 14.73 9.71 19.05
N SER A 95 15.49 9.91 20.13
CA SER A 95 16.29 11.13 20.35
C SER A 95 17.42 11.34 19.32
N LYS A 96 17.77 10.30 18.56
CA LYS A 96 18.85 10.32 17.55
C LYS A 96 18.33 10.51 16.13
N SER A 97 17.02 10.56 15.93
CA SER A 97 16.43 10.68 14.60
C SER A 97 16.18 12.15 14.28
N GLU A 98 16.49 12.54 13.04
CA GLU A 98 16.17 13.87 12.50
C GLU A 98 14.90 13.85 11.64
N LYS A 99 14.42 12.64 11.32
CA LYS A 99 13.27 12.35 10.45
C LYS A 99 12.36 11.34 11.12
N ILE A 100 11.13 11.23 10.62
CA ILE A 100 10.26 10.11 10.94
C ILE A 100 10.79 8.86 10.24
N ARG A 101 10.95 7.77 10.98
CA ARG A 101 11.51 6.51 10.49
C ARG A 101 10.47 5.42 10.46
N PHE A 102 10.18 4.89 9.27
CA PHE A 102 9.39 3.68 9.10
C PHE A 102 10.30 2.45 9.25
N GLU A 103 10.01 1.57 10.20
CA GLU A 103 10.90 0.45 10.53
C GLU A 103 10.60 -0.79 9.69
N LYS A 104 11.54 -1.16 8.82
CA LYS A 104 11.43 -2.33 7.94
C LYS A 104 11.45 -3.65 8.69
N TYR A 105 12.18 -3.71 9.81
CA TYR A 105 12.45 -4.95 10.53
C TYR A 105 12.24 -4.82 12.02
N ALA A 106 11.77 -5.89 12.65
CA ALA A 106 11.83 -6.11 14.09
C ALA A 106 12.75 -7.31 14.35
N TYR A 107 13.67 -7.21 15.31
CA TYR A 107 14.69 -8.23 15.57
C TYR A 107 14.37 -9.03 16.82
N ASN A 108 14.59 -10.34 16.78
CA ASN A 108 14.42 -11.24 17.92
C ASN A 108 15.62 -11.19 18.88
N GLU A 109 15.91 -10.03 19.44
CA GLU A 109 17.13 -9.82 20.20
C GLU A 109 16.91 -8.78 21.31
N TYR A 110 17.37 -9.12 22.51
CA TYR A 110 17.58 -8.16 23.58
C TYR A 110 18.99 -7.58 23.50
N SER A 111 19.08 -6.25 23.58
CA SER A 111 20.35 -5.55 23.76
C SER A 111 20.08 -4.18 24.38
N MET A 112 19.47 -4.20 25.57
CA MET A 112 19.13 -2.99 26.30
C MET A 112 20.39 -2.33 26.85
N SER A 113 20.55 -1.03 26.59
CA SER A 113 21.60 -0.19 27.16
C SER A 113 21.13 0.65 28.36
N LEU A 114 19.81 0.68 28.60
CA LEU A 114 19.14 1.41 29.66
C LEU A 114 18.11 0.47 30.30
N SER A 115 17.83 0.66 31.59
CA SER A 115 16.68 0.02 32.23
C SER A 115 15.37 0.58 31.69
N ASP A 116 14.39 -0.30 31.53
CA ASP A 116 13.00 0.10 31.32
C ASP A 116 12.37 0.63 32.64
N ASN A 117 11.11 1.08 32.60
CA ASN A 117 10.47 1.73 33.75
C ASN A 117 10.21 0.77 34.92
N SER A 118 10.33 -0.55 34.72
CA SER A 118 10.28 -1.56 35.79
C SER A 118 11.66 -1.81 36.43
N GLY A 119 12.72 -1.24 35.86
CA GLY A 119 14.11 -1.51 36.23
C GLY A 119 14.76 -2.65 35.45
N ARG A 120 14.01 -3.36 34.60
CA ARG A 120 14.52 -4.47 33.77
C ARG A 120 15.50 -3.94 32.73
N CYS A 121 16.66 -4.58 32.63
CA CYS A 121 17.69 -4.27 31.65
C CYS A 121 18.31 -5.59 31.16
N ILE A 122 17.86 -6.07 30.00
CA ILE A 122 18.32 -7.33 29.42
C ILE A 122 19.34 -7.02 28.32
N SER A 123 20.62 -7.28 28.59
CA SER A 123 21.72 -6.91 27.69
C SER A 123 21.95 -7.88 26.53
N SER A 124 21.41 -9.10 26.60
CA SER A 124 21.56 -10.14 25.58
C SER A 124 20.46 -11.20 25.68
N GLY A 125 20.24 -11.94 24.59
CA GLY A 125 19.27 -13.03 24.51
C GLY A 125 18.23 -12.80 23.42
N GLU A 126 17.27 -13.71 23.31
CA GLU A 126 16.17 -13.65 22.34
C GLU A 126 14.89 -13.20 23.04
N ILE A 127 14.06 -12.42 22.35
CA ILE A 127 12.75 -11.97 22.86
C ILE A 127 11.79 -13.16 22.94
N ILE A 128 11.81 -14.03 21.93
CA ILE A 128 11.04 -15.27 21.89
C ILE A 128 11.98 -16.40 21.48
N GLN A 129 12.02 -17.48 22.26
CA GLN A 129 12.80 -18.67 21.95
C GLN A 129 12.22 -19.37 20.70
N ASN A 130 12.70 -19.02 19.52
CA ASN A 130 12.29 -19.59 18.24
C ASN A 130 13.42 -19.46 17.19
N LYS A 131 13.25 -20.06 16.01
CA LYS A 131 14.26 -19.98 14.93
C LYS A 131 14.23 -18.67 14.13
N ILE A 132 13.28 -17.78 14.41
CA ILE A 132 13.07 -16.55 13.65
C ILE A 132 13.97 -15.46 14.25
N THR A 133 14.91 -14.96 13.47
CA THR A 133 15.87 -13.93 13.93
C THR A 133 15.34 -12.51 13.77
N ARG A 134 14.41 -12.29 12.82
CA ARG A 134 13.72 -11.02 12.61
C ARG A 134 12.44 -11.22 11.82
N HIS A 135 11.51 -10.29 11.98
CA HIS A 135 10.33 -10.12 11.13
C HIS A 135 10.50 -8.88 10.25
N ARG A 136 9.92 -8.90 9.06
CA ARG A 136 9.76 -7.71 8.21
C ARG A 136 8.36 -7.13 8.44
N THR A 137 8.19 -5.83 8.28
CA THR A 137 6.85 -5.25 8.16
C THR A 137 6.08 -5.92 7.03
N ASN A 138 4.76 -6.09 7.21
CA ASN A 138 3.84 -6.61 6.20
C ASN A 138 3.03 -5.50 5.52
N VAL A 139 3.35 -4.21 5.75
CA VAL A 139 2.79 -3.11 4.95
C VAL A 139 3.30 -3.16 3.51
N ASN A 140 2.53 -2.57 2.58
CA ASN A 140 2.96 -2.45 1.19
C ASN A 140 3.96 -1.29 1.04
N GLU A 141 5.25 -1.62 0.92
CA GLU A 141 6.30 -0.61 0.74
C GLU A 141 6.20 0.16 -0.58
N ILE A 142 5.63 -0.42 -1.65
CA ILE A 142 5.46 0.28 -2.93
C ILE A 142 4.52 1.47 -2.73
N VAL A 143 3.38 1.23 -2.07
CA VAL A 143 2.39 2.28 -1.78
C VAL A 143 3.01 3.37 -0.90
N ILE A 144 3.68 2.99 0.19
CA ILE A 144 4.32 3.97 1.08
C ILE A 144 5.39 4.77 0.35
N ASN A 145 6.22 4.12 -0.47
CA ASN A 145 7.25 4.81 -1.24
C ASN A 145 6.64 5.83 -2.20
N GLU A 146 5.56 5.48 -2.89
CA GLU A 146 4.92 6.39 -3.83
C GLU A 146 4.24 7.58 -3.13
N VAL A 147 3.52 7.32 -2.04
CA VAL A 147 2.79 8.34 -1.26
C VAL A 147 3.75 9.33 -0.57
N PHE A 148 4.95 8.88 -0.23
CA PHE A 148 5.95 9.68 0.48
C PHE A 148 7.21 9.98 -0.36
N GLN A 149 7.18 9.77 -1.69
CA GLN A 149 8.38 9.87 -2.55
C GLN A 149 9.09 11.23 -2.46
N ASP A 150 8.31 12.31 -2.34
CA ASP A 150 8.80 13.69 -2.27
C ASP A 150 8.86 14.24 -0.84
N ASP A 151 8.54 13.42 0.18
CA ASP A 151 8.52 13.87 1.57
C ASP A 151 9.87 13.65 2.25
N SER A 152 10.72 14.66 2.20
CA SER A 152 12.06 14.63 2.80
C SER A 152 12.07 14.42 4.33
N ARG A 153 10.92 14.55 5.02
CA ARG A 153 10.76 14.40 6.48
C ARG A 153 10.68 12.94 6.93
N VAL A 154 10.51 11.99 6.01
CA VAL A 154 10.41 10.56 6.31
C VAL A 154 11.56 9.75 5.70
N GLU A 155 11.86 8.60 6.28
CA GLU A 155 12.80 7.62 5.71
C GLU A 155 12.49 6.19 6.18
N TRP A 156 12.96 5.20 5.42
CA TRP A 156 12.98 3.82 5.89
C TRP A 156 14.20 3.57 6.79
N SER A 157 13.97 2.92 7.92
CA SER A 157 15.00 2.43 8.83
C SER A 157 15.02 0.89 8.82
N ILE A 158 16.22 0.32 8.90
CA ILE A 158 16.42 -1.13 9.03
C ILE A 158 16.81 -1.54 10.46
N ASN A 159 16.90 -0.59 11.39
CA ASN A 159 17.34 -0.84 12.75
C ASN A 159 16.52 -0.03 13.76
N PRO A 160 15.46 -0.63 14.35
CA PRO A 160 14.65 0.02 15.38
C PRO A 160 15.34 0.09 16.75
N GLY A 161 16.62 -0.30 16.86
CA GLY A 161 17.29 -0.52 18.13
C GLY A 161 16.92 -1.87 18.75
N ARG A 162 17.18 -2.02 20.06
CA ARG A 162 16.98 -3.26 20.85
C ARG A 162 16.41 -3.00 22.24
N PHE A 163 15.56 -1.97 22.32
CA PHE A 163 14.83 -1.59 23.52
C PHE A 163 13.36 -2.03 23.43
N VAL A 164 12.50 -1.56 24.34
CA VAL A 164 11.08 -1.94 24.45
C VAL A 164 10.30 -1.71 23.13
N CYS A 165 10.68 -0.71 22.33
CA CYS A 165 10.11 -0.48 21.00
C CYS A 165 10.26 -1.69 20.05
N ASN A 166 11.49 -2.19 19.90
CA ASN A 166 11.79 -3.37 19.08
C ASN A 166 11.13 -4.63 19.66
N GLU A 167 11.12 -4.77 20.98
CA GLU A 167 10.46 -5.89 21.67
C GLU A 167 8.96 -5.95 21.33
N THR A 168 8.27 -4.82 21.47
CA THR A 168 6.84 -4.69 21.14
C THR A 168 6.58 -5.02 19.66
N TYR A 169 7.41 -4.46 18.77
CA TYR A 169 7.25 -4.66 17.35
C TYR A 169 7.44 -6.12 16.95
N PHE A 170 8.47 -6.77 17.49
CA PHE A 170 8.78 -8.16 17.21
C PHE A 170 7.67 -9.08 17.72
N LYS A 171 7.21 -8.90 18.96
CA LYS A 171 6.11 -9.69 19.55
C LYS A 171 4.81 -9.56 18.75
N THR A 172 4.48 -8.34 18.33
CA THR A 172 3.28 -8.07 17.53
C THR A 172 3.36 -8.73 16.16
N LEU A 173 4.42 -8.50 15.38
CA LEU A 173 4.61 -9.15 14.09
C LEU A 173 4.62 -10.68 14.21
N ASN A 174 5.33 -11.21 15.20
CA ASN A 174 5.38 -12.65 15.44
C ASN A 174 3.98 -13.24 15.69
N MET A 175 3.12 -12.54 16.43
CA MET A 175 1.73 -12.97 16.62
C MET A 175 0.94 -12.95 15.32
N ILE A 176 1.07 -11.88 14.52
CA ILE A 176 0.41 -11.77 13.21
C ILE A 176 0.80 -12.93 12.29
N TYR A 177 2.10 -13.21 12.15
CA TYR A 177 2.58 -14.32 11.33
C TYR A 177 2.08 -15.68 11.83
N ASN A 178 2.15 -15.94 13.15
CA ASN A 178 1.74 -17.23 13.71
C ASN A 178 0.23 -17.50 13.57
N LYS A 179 -0.60 -16.45 13.55
CA LYS A 179 -2.04 -16.56 13.37
C LYS A 179 -2.49 -16.49 11.91
N ASN A 180 -1.56 -16.29 10.96
CA ASN A 180 -1.88 -15.94 9.57
C ASN A 180 -2.86 -14.76 9.48
N ASN A 181 -2.68 -13.78 10.37
CA ASN A 181 -3.53 -12.59 10.44
C ASN A 181 -3.09 -11.59 9.34
N LYS A 182 -4.06 -10.91 8.72
CA LYS A 182 -3.84 -9.93 7.65
C LYS A 182 -3.62 -8.50 8.15
N THR A 183 -3.72 -8.23 9.46
CA THR A 183 -3.45 -6.92 10.07
C THR A 183 -2.09 -6.40 9.64
N LYS A 184 -2.06 -5.20 9.07
CA LYS A 184 -0.84 -4.51 8.66
C LYS A 184 -0.16 -3.90 9.88
N VAL A 185 1.14 -4.14 10.09
CA VAL A 185 1.86 -3.65 11.28
C VAL A 185 3.10 -2.87 10.86
N LEU A 186 3.22 -1.65 11.35
CA LEU A 186 4.40 -0.81 11.16
C LEU A 186 4.80 -0.16 12.49
N PHE A 187 6.10 -0.14 12.77
CA PHE A 187 6.66 0.69 13.82
C PHE A 187 7.23 1.97 13.21
N VAL A 188 6.95 3.10 13.85
CA VAL A 188 7.37 4.43 13.43
C VAL A 188 8.15 5.10 14.55
N HIS A 189 9.44 5.38 14.31
CA HIS A 189 10.23 6.20 15.21
C HIS A 189 10.08 7.68 14.87
N LEU A 190 9.77 8.46 15.89
CA LEU A 190 9.48 9.88 15.85
C LEU A 190 10.70 10.68 16.35
N PRO A 191 11.13 11.73 15.62
CA PRO A 191 12.21 12.60 16.07
C PRO A 191 11.74 13.54 17.21
N PRO A 192 12.67 14.21 17.89
CA PRO A 192 12.32 15.25 18.87
C PRO A 192 11.47 16.38 18.27
N GLU A 193 10.56 16.94 19.07
CA GLU A 193 9.64 18.01 18.65
C GLU A 193 10.35 19.30 18.20
N ASN A 194 11.54 19.57 18.74
CA ASN A 194 12.38 20.68 18.31
C ASN A 194 13.09 20.45 16.98
N ILE A 195 13.09 19.22 16.46
CA ILE A 195 13.62 18.88 15.13
C ILE A 195 12.50 18.87 14.09
N LEU A 196 11.38 18.23 14.42
CA LEU A 196 10.17 18.25 13.61
C LEU A 196 8.97 18.49 14.52
N ASN A 197 8.20 19.55 14.27
CA ASN A 197 7.12 19.92 15.18
C ASN A 197 5.99 18.87 15.19
N ILE A 198 5.23 18.84 16.27
CA ILE A 198 4.18 17.83 16.48
C ILE A 198 3.07 17.87 15.41
N ILE A 199 2.78 19.03 14.82
CA ILE A 199 1.75 19.17 13.78
C ILE A 199 2.19 18.42 12.53
N ASP A 200 3.42 18.64 12.07
CA ASP A 200 4.00 17.92 10.93
C ASP A 200 4.11 16.42 11.20
N GLN A 201 4.51 16.04 12.41
CA GLN A 201 4.58 14.62 12.76
C GLN A 201 3.18 13.98 12.72
N THR A 202 2.16 14.65 13.24
CA THR A 202 0.78 14.15 13.26
C THR A 202 0.21 14.05 11.84
N GLU A 203 0.45 15.04 10.97
CA GLU A 203 0.05 15.01 9.56
C GLU A 203 0.66 13.83 8.80
N ILE A 204 1.94 13.53 9.04
CA ILE A 204 2.60 12.36 8.45
C ILE A 204 1.97 11.05 8.96
N ILE A 205 1.65 10.95 10.25
CA ILE A 205 0.99 9.75 10.79
C ILE A 205 -0.43 9.60 10.23
N GLU A 206 -1.21 10.67 10.10
CA GLU A 206 -2.52 10.63 9.45
C GLU A 206 -2.40 10.16 7.99
N ARG A 207 -1.47 10.72 7.21
CA ARG A 207 -1.22 10.27 5.83
C ARG A 207 -0.81 8.82 5.77
N LEU A 208 0.03 8.36 6.71
CA LEU A 208 0.43 6.97 6.81
C LEU A 208 -0.77 6.06 7.11
N ILE A 209 -1.66 6.45 8.03
CA ILE A 209 -2.88 5.71 8.35
C ILE A 209 -3.73 5.54 7.09
N ARG A 210 -4.04 6.63 6.39
CA ARG A 210 -4.80 6.59 5.13
C ARG A 210 -4.10 5.74 4.07
N CYS A 211 -2.78 5.85 3.98
CA CYS A 211 -1.95 5.09 3.06
C CYS A 211 -2.03 3.57 3.31
N ILE A 212 -1.96 3.12 4.56
CA ILE A 212 -1.92 1.69 4.87
C ILE A 212 -3.30 1.06 4.91
N THR A 213 -4.37 1.80 5.22
CA THR A 213 -5.74 1.26 5.25
C THR A 213 -6.40 1.21 3.88
N LYS A 214 -5.99 2.10 2.96
CA LYS A 214 -6.53 2.14 1.61
C LYS A 214 -6.18 0.86 0.83
N PRO A 215 -7.14 0.24 0.12
CA PRO A 215 -6.90 -0.95 -0.69
C PRO A 215 -5.81 -0.71 -1.74
N TYR A 216 -5.01 -1.74 -1.99
CA TYR A 216 -4.03 -1.76 -3.07
C TYR A 216 -4.34 -2.94 -3.98
N ILE A 217 -4.37 -2.69 -5.29
CA ILE A 217 -4.57 -3.72 -6.30
C ILE A 217 -3.49 -3.66 -7.37
N GLU A 218 -3.08 -4.82 -7.86
CA GLU A 218 -2.26 -4.94 -9.05
C GLU A 218 -3.16 -5.29 -10.23
N VAL A 219 -2.95 -4.59 -11.34
CA VAL A 219 -3.71 -4.73 -12.57
C VAL A 219 -2.72 -4.93 -13.71
N VAL A 220 -3.05 -5.82 -14.63
CA VAL A 220 -2.28 -6.09 -15.83
C VAL A 220 -3.06 -5.65 -17.05
N GLY A 221 -2.38 -5.02 -18.01
CA GLY A 221 -2.94 -4.67 -19.31
C GLY A 221 -2.07 -5.24 -20.43
N ALA A 222 -2.68 -5.60 -21.56
CA ALA A 222 -1.96 -6.08 -22.72
C ALA A 222 -1.66 -4.95 -23.71
N LEU A 223 -0.41 -4.88 -24.15
CA LEU A 223 -0.04 -4.19 -25.37
C LEU A 223 -0.02 -5.23 -26.50
N ILE A 224 -1.08 -5.21 -27.31
CA ILE A 224 -1.27 -6.05 -28.49
C ILE A 224 -1.23 -5.15 -29.72
N PHE A 225 -0.51 -5.59 -30.74
CA PHE A 225 -0.43 -4.93 -32.04
C PHE A 225 -1.21 -5.67 -33.11
N ASP A 226 -1.64 -4.95 -34.13
CA ASP A 226 -1.98 -5.53 -35.43
C ASP A 226 -0.80 -5.42 -36.40
N GLU A 227 -0.98 -5.89 -37.63
CA GLU A 227 0.04 -5.81 -38.69
C GLU A 227 0.37 -4.37 -39.14
N ASN A 228 -0.43 -3.38 -38.73
CA ASN A 228 -0.27 -1.97 -39.10
C ASN A 228 0.31 -1.13 -37.96
N ASP A 229 0.93 -1.74 -36.95
CA ASP A 229 1.47 -1.06 -35.76
C ASP A 229 0.42 -0.24 -34.98
N ARG A 230 -0.85 -0.67 -34.99
CA ARG A 230 -1.92 -0.12 -34.14
C ARG A 230 -2.05 -0.94 -32.87
N ILE A 231 -2.47 -0.31 -31.78
CA ILE A 231 -2.65 -0.99 -30.50
C ILE A 231 -4.13 -1.32 -30.23
N LEU A 232 -4.38 -2.51 -29.68
CA LEU A 232 -5.72 -2.90 -29.27
C LEU A 232 -6.14 -2.11 -28.03
N SER A 233 -7.30 -1.49 -28.12
CA SER A 233 -7.96 -0.77 -27.02
C SER A 233 -9.38 -1.30 -26.88
N CYS A 234 -9.84 -1.53 -25.66
CA CYS A 234 -11.17 -2.07 -25.40
C CYS A 234 -12.02 -1.07 -24.61
N ARG A 235 -13.32 -1.03 -24.90
CA ARG A 235 -14.27 -0.14 -24.23
C ARG A 235 -15.07 -0.89 -23.17
N ARG A 236 -15.16 -0.28 -22.00
CA ARG A 236 -15.93 -0.82 -20.88
C ARG A 236 -17.43 -0.73 -21.16
N PRO A 237 -18.19 -1.82 -20.94
CA PRO A 237 -19.65 -1.85 -21.12
C PRO A 237 -20.34 -0.89 -20.13
N LYS A 238 -21.62 -0.57 -20.40
CA LYS A 238 -22.37 0.43 -19.64
C LYS A 238 -22.64 0.06 -18.19
N GLU A 239 -22.57 -1.23 -17.89
CA GLU A 239 -22.89 -1.83 -16.60
C GLU A 239 -21.65 -1.89 -15.68
N LYS A 240 -20.44 -1.67 -16.20
CA LYS A 240 -19.19 -1.62 -15.42
C LYS A 240 -18.93 -0.18 -14.94
N SER A 241 -18.11 -0.03 -13.89
CA SER A 241 -17.58 1.28 -13.48
C SER A 241 -16.84 1.93 -14.65
N TRP A 242 -16.90 3.26 -14.75
CA TRP A 242 -16.35 4.01 -15.89
C TRP A 242 -16.94 3.56 -17.24
N PRO A 243 -18.29 3.59 -17.41
CA PRO A 243 -18.94 3.10 -18.61
C PRO A 243 -18.52 3.90 -19.85
N SER A 244 -18.28 3.21 -20.97
CA SER A 244 -17.81 3.81 -22.23
C SER A 244 -16.39 4.38 -22.23
N TRP A 245 -15.64 4.24 -21.13
CA TRP A 245 -14.20 4.54 -21.10
C TRP A 245 -13.40 3.39 -21.71
N TRP A 246 -12.18 3.70 -22.13
CA TRP A 246 -11.28 2.78 -22.83
C TRP A 246 -10.10 2.40 -21.95
N GLU A 247 -9.60 1.18 -22.12
CA GLU A 247 -8.51 0.61 -21.35
C GLU A 247 -7.69 -0.37 -22.20
N PHE A 248 -6.48 -0.69 -21.72
CA PHE A 248 -5.80 -1.89 -22.19
C PHE A 248 -6.61 -3.12 -21.76
N PRO A 249 -6.82 -4.12 -22.63
CA PRO A 249 -7.48 -5.36 -22.22
C PRO A 249 -6.64 -6.10 -21.18
N GLY A 250 -7.29 -6.72 -20.21
CA GLY A 250 -6.66 -7.30 -19.03
C GLY A 250 -7.44 -6.97 -17.75
N GLY A 251 -6.89 -7.39 -16.61
CA GLY A 251 -7.60 -7.28 -15.35
C GLY A 251 -6.72 -7.43 -14.13
N LYS A 252 -7.30 -7.92 -13.03
CA LYS A 252 -6.62 -7.93 -11.72
C LYS A 252 -5.68 -9.11 -11.61
N VAL A 253 -4.56 -8.92 -10.93
CA VAL A 253 -3.72 -10.04 -10.50
C VAL A 253 -4.37 -10.69 -9.29
N GLU A 254 -4.71 -11.99 -9.40
CA GLU A 254 -5.29 -12.73 -8.28
C GLU A 254 -4.23 -13.31 -7.34
N PHE A 255 -4.67 -13.75 -6.16
CA PHE A 255 -3.78 -14.29 -5.14
C PHE A 255 -3.04 -15.54 -5.63
N GLY A 256 -1.70 -15.47 -5.62
CA GLY A 256 -0.84 -16.58 -6.03
C GLY A 256 -0.46 -16.56 -7.51
N GLU A 257 -1.01 -15.65 -8.31
CA GLU A 257 -0.62 -15.45 -9.70
C GLU A 257 0.60 -14.53 -9.80
N ASN A 258 1.44 -14.76 -10.82
CA ASN A 258 2.36 -13.72 -11.30
C ASN A 258 1.69 -12.89 -12.41
N PRO A 259 2.20 -11.68 -12.73
CA PRO A 259 1.57 -10.79 -13.71
C PRO A 259 1.36 -11.41 -15.11
N PHE A 260 2.27 -12.30 -15.54
CA PHE A 260 2.17 -12.96 -16.86
C PHE A 260 1.04 -13.99 -16.88
N GLN A 261 0.89 -14.76 -15.80
CA GLN A 261 -0.20 -15.72 -15.63
C GLN A 261 -1.56 -15.02 -15.56
N ALA A 262 -1.64 -13.95 -14.75
CA ALA A 262 -2.84 -13.14 -14.64
C ALA A 262 -3.27 -12.61 -16.02
N LEU A 263 -2.35 -12.03 -16.79
CA LEU A 263 -2.71 -11.48 -18.09
C LEU A 263 -3.14 -12.55 -19.09
N SER A 264 -2.47 -13.71 -19.14
CA SER A 264 -2.91 -14.83 -19.99
C SER A 264 -4.32 -15.32 -19.63
N ARG A 265 -4.68 -15.34 -18.34
CA ARG A 265 -6.04 -15.70 -17.88
C ARG A 265 -7.05 -14.63 -18.30
N GLU A 266 -6.78 -13.38 -17.99
CA GLU A 266 -7.67 -12.25 -18.29
C GLU A 266 -7.94 -12.13 -19.80
N LEU A 267 -6.92 -12.20 -20.66
CA LEU A 267 -7.13 -12.16 -22.12
C LEU A 267 -7.95 -13.34 -22.65
N LYS A 268 -7.86 -14.50 -22.00
CA LYS A 268 -8.70 -15.65 -22.35
C LYS A 268 -10.15 -15.43 -21.92
N GLU A 269 -10.38 -14.81 -20.77
CA GLU A 269 -11.71 -14.54 -20.22
C GLU A 269 -12.41 -13.41 -20.96
N GLU A 270 -11.70 -12.31 -21.25
CA GLU A 270 -12.27 -11.09 -21.84
C GLU A 270 -12.34 -11.14 -23.37
N LEU A 271 -11.37 -11.80 -24.02
CA LEU A 271 -11.15 -11.75 -25.47
C LEU A 271 -11.14 -13.13 -26.16
N SER A 272 -11.39 -14.23 -25.44
CA SER A 272 -11.19 -15.62 -25.90
C SER A 272 -9.78 -15.90 -26.45
N LEU A 273 -8.79 -15.12 -26.04
CA LEU A 273 -7.49 -15.05 -26.68
C LEU A 273 -6.40 -15.77 -25.87
N ASN A 274 -5.70 -16.73 -26.49
CA ASN A 274 -4.61 -17.45 -25.85
C ASN A 274 -3.26 -16.79 -26.19
N VAL A 275 -2.76 -15.95 -25.28
CA VAL A 275 -1.48 -15.26 -25.45
C VAL A 275 -0.47 -15.71 -24.39
N SER A 276 0.82 -15.69 -24.76
CA SER A 276 1.94 -15.79 -23.83
C SER A 276 2.65 -14.43 -23.73
N PRO A 277 2.28 -13.56 -22.77
CA PRO A 277 2.92 -12.27 -22.59
C PRO A 277 4.43 -12.43 -22.37
N SER A 278 5.24 -11.57 -22.99
CA SER A 278 6.70 -11.75 -22.98
C SER A 278 7.41 -10.89 -21.94
N LYS A 279 6.96 -9.64 -21.74
CA LYS A 279 7.67 -8.66 -20.90
C LYS A 279 6.77 -7.53 -20.40
N ILE A 280 6.99 -7.05 -19.18
CA ILE A 280 6.43 -5.78 -18.69
C ILE A 280 7.17 -4.61 -19.37
N ILE A 281 6.44 -3.78 -20.11
CA ILE A 281 6.97 -2.67 -20.92
C ILE A 281 6.68 -1.30 -20.32
N ALA A 282 5.64 -1.19 -19.49
CA ALA A 282 5.27 0.01 -18.79
C ALA A 282 4.66 -0.36 -17.44
N GLU A 283 4.84 0.52 -16.48
CA GLU A 283 4.30 0.39 -15.14
C GLU A 283 3.88 1.77 -14.67
N GLN A 284 2.67 1.86 -14.11
CA GLN A 284 2.11 3.10 -13.59
C GLN A 284 1.44 2.84 -12.24
N PHE A 285 1.75 3.68 -11.25
CA PHE A 285 0.98 3.76 -10.03
C PHE A 285 -0.10 4.84 -10.16
N PHE A 286 -1.32 4.55 -9.72
CA PHE A 286 -2.41 5.51 -9.72
C PHE A 286 -3.15 5.49 -8.38
N ASP A 287 -3.37 6.68 -7.84
CA ASP A 287 -4.10 6.92 -6.61
C ASP A 287 -5.55 7.33 -6.93
N TYR A 288 -6.46 6.35 -6.99
CA TYR A 288 -7.91 6.64 -7.03
C TYR A 288 -8.39 6.94 -5.63
N GLU A 289 -9.47 7.70 -5.46
CA GLU A 289 -10.03 8.03 -4.15
C GLU A 289 -10.24 6.81 -3.23
N ASP A 290 -10.72 5.69 -3.79
CA ASP A 290 -11.08 4.45 -3.07
C ASP A 290 -9.93 3.43 -2.96
N LYS A 291 -8.88 3.52 -3.79
CA LYS A 291 -7.80 2.50 -3.84
C LYS A 291 -6.54 2.97 -4.58
N TYR A 292 -5.44 2.30 -4.30
CA TYR A 292 -4.21 2.36 -5.10
C TYR A 292 -4.21 1.27 -6.16
N VAL A 293 -3.77 1.63 -7.37
CA VAL A 293 -3.63 0.71 -8.51
C VAL A 293 -2.20 0.74 -8.99
N ARG A 294 -1.57 -0.43 -9.11
CA ARG A 294 -0.35 -0.60 -9.88
C ARG A 294 -0.71 -1.29 -11.20
N LEU A 295 -0.74 -0.53 -12.28
CA LEU A 295 -0.96 -1.01 -13.63
C LEU A 295 0.37 -1.44 -14.25
N MET A 296 0.47 -2.69 -14.66
CA MET A 296 1.60 -3.24 -15.41
C MET A 296 1.13 -3.58 -16.82
N VAL A 297 1.69 -2.93 -17.84
CA VAL A 297 1.37 -3.25 -19.23
C VAL A 297 2.42 -4.20 -19.78
N LEU A 298 1.99 -5.32 -20.37
CA LEU A 298 2.86 -6.37 -20.90
C LEU A 298 2.76 -6.47 -22.43
N ASN A 299 3.88 -6.74 -23.08
CA ASN A 299 3.92 -7.01 -24.52
C ASN A 299 3.32 -8.38 -24.81
N CYS A 300 2.34 -8.40 -25.71
CA CYS A 300 1.62 -9.57 -26.17
C CYS A 300 1.84 -9.87 -27.66
N GLY A 301 2.67 -9.08 -28.35
CA GLY A 301 3.04 -9.26 -29.75
C GLY A 301 1.96 -8.78 -30.73
N ILE A 302 2.00 -9.35 -31.93
CA ILE A 302 1.09 -9.04 -33.03
C ILE A 302 0.01 -10.12 -33.11
N ILE A 303 -1.25 -9.71 -33.20
CA ILE A 303 -2.42 -10.58 -33.22
C ILE A 303 -3.39 -10.08 -34.30
N GLU A 304 -3.93 -11.00 -35.10
CA GLU A 304 -4.93 -10.69 -36.12
C GLU A 304 -6.31 -10.46 -35.49
N GLU A 305 -7.09 -9.52 -36.03
CA GLU A 305 -8.39 -9.13 -35.47
C GLU A 305 -9.40 -10.29 -35.42
N ASP A 306 -9.33 -11.24 -36.35
CA ASP A 306 -10.22 -12.40 -36.44
C ASP A 306 -9.96 -13.46 -35.35
N GLN A 307 -8.85 -13.34 -34.61
CA GLN A 307 -8.54 -14.18 -33.44
C GLN A 307 -9.19 -13.67 -32.15
N ILE A 308 -9.79 -12.48 -32.17
CA ILE A 308 -10.34 -11.80 -31.00
C ILE A 308 -11.86 -11.94 -30.99
N GLU A 309 -12.41 -12.42 -29.88
CA GLU A 309 -13.84 -12.42 -29.63
C GLU A 309 -14.13 -11.63 -28.35
N LEU A 310 -14.85 -10.52 -28.44
CA LEU A 310 -15.20 -9.72 -27.27
C LEU A 310 -16.23 -10.45 -26.41
N VAL A 311 -15.84 -10.81 -25.19
CA VAL A 311 -16.71 -11.45 -24.19
C VAL A 311 -17.20 -10.43 -23.16
N GLU A 312 -16.29 -9.63 -22.60
CA GLU A 312 -16.61 -8.70 -21.50
C GLU A 312 -16.64 -7.22 -21.90
N HIS A 313 -16.04 -6.87 -23.05
CA HIS A 313 -16.04 -5.50 -23.58
C HIS A 313 -17.14 -5.33 -24.62
N ASP A 314 -17.70 -4.12 -24.71
CA ASP A 314 -18.78 -3.85 -25.66
C ASP A 314 -18.27 -3.35 -27.03
N GLN A 315 -17.00 -2.94 -27.11
CA GLN A 315 -16.36 -2.48 -28.33
C GLN A 315 -14.82 -2.60 -28.22
N MET A 316 -14.16 -2.83 -29.36
CA MET A 316 -12.71 -2.66 -29.49
C MET A 316 -12.36 -1.68 -30.62
N ARG A 317 -11.15 -1.11 -30.55
CA ARG A 317 -10.55 -0.29 -31.60
C ARG A 317 -9.05 -0.55 -31.64
N TRP A 318 -8.53 -0.63 -32.86
CA TRP A 318 -7.11 -0.54 -33.15
C TRP A 318 -6.74 0.93 -33.33
N LEU A 319 -5.82 1.45 -32.51
CA LEU A 319 -5.43 2.86 -32.52
C LEU A 319 -3.95 3.02 -32.90
N HIS A 320 -3.67 3.86 -33.90
CA HIS A 320 -2.33 4.37 -34.12
C HIS A 320 -1.94 5.38 -33.03
N LYS A 321 -0.63 5.66 -32.92
CA LYS A 321 -0.06 6.71 -32.07
C LYS A 321 -0.84 8.04 -32.15
N HIS A 322 -1.25 8.47 -33.34
CA HIS A 322 -1.94 9.75 -33.53
C HIS A 322 -3.44 9.71 -33.18
N GLU A 323 -4.02 8.52 -33.06
CA GLU A 323 -5.43 8.30 -32.72
C GLU A 323 -5.64 8.05 -31.22
N LEU A 324 -4.56 7.92 -30.44
CA LEU A 324 -4.62 7.57 -29.02
C LEU A 324 -5.56 8.49 -28.21
N PHE A 325 -5.69 9.76 -28.56
CA PHE A 325 -6.57 10.70 -27.87
C PHE A 325 -7.97 10.85 -28.49
N GLU A 326 -8.33 10.03 -29.48
CA GLU A 326 -9.70 9.97 -30.01
C GLU A 326 -10.65 9.18 -29.12
N VAL A 327 -10.13 8.50 -28.10
CA VAL A 327 -10.89 7.75 -27.11
C VAL A 327 -10.64 8.28 -25.71
N ASN A 328 -11.58 8.03 -24.81
CA ASN A 328 -11.48 8.47 -23.41
C ASN A 328 -10.90 7.35 -22.54
N TRP A 329 -9.58 7.33 -22.41
CA TRP A 329 -8.84 6.33 -21.62
C TRP A 329 -9.11 6.47 -20.13
N LEU A 330 -9.14 5.34 -19.42
CA LEU A 330 -9.17 5.31 -17.96
C LEU A 330 -8.05 6.17 -17.35
N PRO A 331 -8.29 6.79 -16.17
CA PRO A 331 -7.29 7.64 -15.54
C PRO A 331 -5.94 6.97 -15.27
N ALA A 332 -5.92 5.67 -14.93
CA ALA A 332 -4.68 4.94 -14.68
C ALA A 332 -3.86 4.67 -15.96
N ASP A 333 -4.50 4.59 -17.11
CA ASP A 333 -3.90 4.30 -18.41
C ASP A 333 -3.33 5.58 -19.04
N LEU A 334 -3.96 6.74 -18.79
CA LEU A 334 -3.61 8.03 -19.39
C LEU A 334 -2.12 8.41 -19.32
N PRO A 335 -1.40 8.26 -18.18
CA PRO A 335 0.02 8.61 -18.13
C PRO A 335 0.88 7.80 -19.12
N ILE A 336 0.55 6.52 -19.32
CA ILE A 336 1.23 5.66 -20.29
C ILE A 336 0.91 6.13 -21.71
N ILE A 337 -0.37 6.44 -21.98
CA ILE A 337 -0.84 6.94 -23.27
C ILE A 337 -0.19 8.29 -23.62
N GLU A 338 -0.12 9.23 -22.68
CA GLU A 338 0.54 10.53 -22.86
C GLU A 338 2.02 10.35 -23.20
N LYS A 339 2.71 9.47 -22.47
CA LYS A 339 4.10 9.16 -22.75
C LYS A 339 4.29 8.58 -24.16
N TRP A 340 3.48 7.60 -24.55
CA TRP A 340 3.59 6.95 -25.86
C TRP A 340 3.17 7.86 -27.01
N PHE A 341 2.26 8.80 -26.77
CA PHE A 341 1.92 9.83 -27.75
C PHE A 341 3.10 10.77 -28.03
N VAL A 342 3.93 11.08 -27.03
CA VAL A 342 5.13 11.91 -27.23
C VAL A 342 6.27 11.05 -27.78
N GLU A 343 6.68 10.03 -27.04
CA GLU A 343 7.91 9.26 -27.27
C GLU A 343 7.77 8.20 -28.36
N GLY A 344 6.54 7.78 -28.67
CA GLY A 344 6.26 6.62 -29.52
C GLY A 344 5.78 5.42 -28.71
N ILE A 345 4.96 4.58 -29.35
CA ILE A 345 4.54 3.31 -28.77
C ILE A 345 5.74 2.34 -28.84
N PRO A 346 6.09 1.62 -27.75
CA PRO A 346 7.18 0.65 -27.75
C PRO A 346 7.01 -0.41 -28.85
N SER A 347 8.07 -0.80 -29.57
CA SER A 347 7.94 -1.75 -30.68
C SER A 347 7.62 -3.18 -30.20
N PRO A 348 6.72 -3.92 -30.90
CA PRO A 348 6.40 -5.31 -30.57
C PRO A 348 7.58 -6.27 -30.71
N HIS A 349 8.54 -5.96 -31.59
CA HIS A 349 9.66 -6.84 -31.95
C HIS A 349 10.91 -6.64 -31.10
N GLN A 350 10.89 -5.68 -30.18
CA GLN A 350 12.10 -5.26 -29.48
C GLN A 350 12.47 -6.18 -28.30
N TYR A 351 11.61 -7.15 -27.92
CA TYR A 351 11.76 -7.94 -26.69
C TYR A 351 11.24 -9.37 -26.79
#